data_AF-A0A9J6FF33-F1
#
_entry.id   AF-A0A9J6FF33-F1
#
_cell.length_a   1.000
_cell.length_b   1.000
_cell.length_c   1.000
_cell.angle_alpha   90.00
_cell.angle_beta   90.00
_cell.angle_gamma   90.00
#
_symmetry.space_group_name_H-M   'P 1'
#
loop_
_entity.id
_entity.type
_entity.pdbx_description
1 polymer ?
#
loop_
_entity_poly.entity_id
_entity_poly.type
_entity_poly.pdbx_seq_one_letter_code
_entity_poly.pdbx_strand_id
1 'polypeptide(L)' 'MVNSLYDVNVFLEDGANALQADVTFSPNGRAQHTYHGPPCDCYRSCTRDSTIQDYLTKISSGRKPTVV' A
#
# COMPACT_ATOMS: atom_id res chain seq x y z
N MET A 1 4.82 -5.00 -4.57
CA MET A 1 3.45 -4.85 -4.05
C MET A 1 3.46 -4.78 -2.53
N VAL A 2 2.97 -3.69 -1.98
CA VAL A 2 2.78 -3.43 -0.55
C VAL A 2 1.37 -2.82 -0.44
N ASN A 3 0.36 -3.68 -0.40
CA ASN A 3 -1.03 -3.27 -0.60
C ASN A 3 -1.85 -3.31 0.68
N SER A 4 -1.29 -3.81 1.79
CA SER A 4 -1.93 -3.81 3.10
C SER A 4 -1.13 -3.05 4.14
N LEU A 5 -1.80 -2.54 5.18
CA LEU A 5 -1.13 -1.87 6.30
C LEU A 5 -0.14 -2.78 7.05
N TYR A 6 -0.39 -4.10 7.04
CA TYR A 6 0.52 -5.09 7.59
C TYR A 6 1.82 -5.13 6.78
N ASP A 7 1.73 -5.24 5.46
CA ASP A 7 2.91 -5.27 4.58
C ASP A 7 3.73 -3.98 4.70
N VAL A 8 3.07 -2.82 4.89
CA VAL A 8 3.78 -1.54 5.13
C VAL A 8 4.73 -1.65 6.32
N ASN A 9 4.29 -2.18 7.47
CA ASN A 9 5.17 -2.33 8.62
C ASN A 9 6.29 -3.33 8.35
N VAL A 10 5.94 -4.51 7.82
CA VAL A 10 6.91 -5.59 7.55
C VAL A 10 8.03 -5.10 6.65
N PHE A 11 7.71 -4.50 5.50
CA PHE A 11 8.75 -4.08 4.56
C PHE A 11 9.59 -2.91 5.08
N LEU A 12 9.01 -2.00 5.87
CA LEU A 12 9.78 -0.92 6.51
C LEU A 12 10.71 -1.46 7.61
N GLU A 13 10.25 -2.42 8.42
CA GLU A 13 11.05 -3.09 9.44
C GLU A 13 12.17 -3.94 8.82
N ASP A 14 11.93 -4.56 7.67
CA ASP A 14 12.91 -5.30 6.88
C ASP A 14 13.93 -4.38 6.16
N GLY A 15 13.78 -3.05 6.28
CA GLY A 15 14.76 -2.07 5.81
C GLY A 15 14.45 -1.42 4.46
N ALA A 16 13.25 -1.59 3.91
CA ALA A 16 12.85 -0.86 2.70
C ALA A 16 12.77 0.64 2.98
N ASN A 17 13.31 1.45 2.06
CA ASN A 17 13.24 2.92 2.11
C ASN A 17 12.16 3.50 1.18
N ALA A 18 11.53 2.66 0.36
CA ALA A 18 10.45 2.99 -0.54
C ALA A 18 9.50 1.79 -0.65
N LEU A 19 8.21 2.06 -0.86
CA LEU A 19 7.17 1.05 -1.01
C LEU A 19 6.43 1.27 -2.31
N GLN A 20 6.06 0.20 -3.00
CA GLN A 20 5.20 0.24 -4.18
C GLN A 20 3.83 -0.33 -3.81
N ALA A 21 2.76 0.43 -4.10
CA ALA A 21 1.38 0.02 -3.87
C ALA A 21 0.57 0.19 -5.16
N ASP A 22 -0.30 -0.78 -5.43
CA ASP A 22 -1.17 -0.80 -6.61
C ASP A 22 -2.49 -0.14 -6.26
N VAL A 23 -2.96 0.86 -7.02
CA VAL A 23 -4.21 1.57 -6.73
C VAL A 23 -5.29 1.13 -7.71
N THR A 24 -6.39 0.61 -7.19
CA THR A 24 -7.59 0.33 -7.99
C THR A 24 -8.49 1.55 -8.08
N PHE A 25 -9.14 1.69 -9.23
CA PHE A 25 -10.07 2.77 -9.52
C PHE A 25 -11.43 2.19 -9.90
N SER A 26 -12.49 2.84 -9.45
CA SER A 26 -13.83 2.58 -10.01
C SER A 26 -13.93 3.09 -11.45
N PRO A 27 -14.95 2.67 -12.22
CA PRO A 27 -15.12 3.10 -13.61
C PRO A 27 -15.19 4.61 -13.84
N ASN A 28 -15.55 5.38 -12.80
CA ASN A 28 -15.56 6.85 -12.82
C ASN A 28 -14.22 7.49 -12.38
N GLY A 29 -13.15 6.70 -12.25
CA GLY A 29 -11.80 7.20 -11.92
C GLY A 29 -11.57 7.53 -10.45
N ARG A 30 -12.46 7.13 -9.53
CA ARG A 30 -12.23 7.32 -8.09
C ARG A 30 -11.34 6.19 -7.55
N ALA A 31 -10.24 6.54 -6.90
CA ALA A 31 -9.38 5.57 -6.21
C ALA A 31 -10.16 4.87 -5.08
N GLN A 32 -10.02 3.55 -4.95
CA GLN A 32 -10.80 2.76 -4.00
C GLN A 32 -9.91 2.02 -2.99
N HIS A 33 -9.04 1.13 -3.47
CA HIS A 33 -8.20 0.28 -2.62
C HIS A 33 -6.75 0.31 -3.11
N THR A 34 -5.84 0.01 -2.19
CA THR A 34 -4.55 -0.55 -2.56
C THR A 34 -4.72 -2.05 -2.77
N TYR A 35 -4.73 -2.53 -4.01
CA TYR A 35 -5.01 -3.93 -4.34
C TYR A 35 -4.45 -4.28 -5.73
N HIS A 36 -3.85 -5.48 -5.86
CA HIS A 36 -3.34 -5.99 -7.13
C HIS A 36 -4.29 -7.01 -7.76
N GLY A 37 -4.61 -8.09 -7.02
CA GLY A 37 -5.34 -9.25 -7.52
C GLY A 37 -4.47 -10.21 -8.34
N PRO A 38 -4.94 -11.45 -8.62
CA PRO A 38 -4.20 -12.40 -9.46
C PRO A 38 -4.28 -12.05 -10.96
N PRO A 39 -3.24 -12.39 -11.77
CA PRO A 39 -1.95 -12.95 -11.38
C PRO A 39 -1.01 -11.88 -10.81
N CYS A 40 -0.09 -12.29 -9.94
CA CYS A 40 0.98 -11.43 -9.43
C CYS A 40 2.29 -12.22 -9.27
N ASP A 41 3.36 -11.57 -8.80
CA ASP A 41 4.67 -12.21 -8.55
C ASP A 41 4.53 -13.54 -7.78
N CYS A 42 5.30 -14.54 -8.21
CA CYS A 42 5.21 -15.90 -7.69
C CYS A 42 5.32 -15.95 -6.15
N TYR A 43 4.51 -16.81 -5.54
CA TYR A 43 4.48 -17.07 -4.08
C TYR A 43 4.12 -15.87 -3.19
N ARG A 44 3.65 -14.77 -3.78
CA ARG A 44 3.06 -13.64 -3.04
C ARG A 44 1.55 -13.83 -2.91
N SER A 45 0.99 -13.41 -1.77
CA SER A 45 -0.46 -13.25 -1.66
C SER A 45 -0.89 -12.00 -2.42
N CYS A 46 -1.55 -12.19 -3.58
CA CYS A 46 -2.00 -11.11 -4.46
C CYS A 46 -3.25 -10.38 -3.96
N THR A 47 -3.91 -10.92 -2.93
CA THR A 47 -5.25 -10.51 -2.50
C THR A 47 -5.25 -9.66 -1.22
N ARG A 48 -4.08 -9.32 -0.69
CA ARG A 48 -3.97 -8.36 0.43
C ARG A 48 -4.34 -6.97 -0.05
N ASP A 49 -5.18 -6.28 0.72
CA ASP A 49 -5.65 -4.95 0.39
C ASP A 49 -5.80 -4.02 1.61
N SER A 50 -6.09 -2.77 1.32
CA SER A 50 -6.55 -1.75 2.27
C SER A 50 -7.36 -0.71 1.52
N THR A 51 -8.28 0.00 2.19
CA THR A 51 -8.92 1.16 1.56
C THR A 51 -7.85 2.22 1.26
N ILE A 52 -8.03 2.97 0.18
CA ILE A 52 -7.05 4.00 -0.20
C ILE A 52 -6.87 5.05 0.91
N GLN A 53 -7.95 5.35 1.65
CA GLN A 53 -7.93 6.31 2.75
C GLN A 53 -7.08 5.80 3.93
N ASP A 54 -7.27 4.55 4.34
CA ASP A 54 -6.50 3.96 5.43
C ASP A 54 -5.03 3.83 5.07
N TYR A 55 -4.74 3.42 3.83
CA TYR A 55 -3.38 3.28 3.33
C TYR A 55 -2.64 4.64 3.34
N LEU A 56 -3.24 5.68 2.79
CA LEU A 56 -2.64 7.02 2.78
C LEU A 56 -2.50 7.61 4.19
N THR A 57 -3.48 7.36 5.07
CA THR A 57 -3.39 7.75 6.49
C THR A 57 -2.20 7.09 7.16
N LYS A 58 -2.02 5.78 6.99
CA LYS A 58 -0.88 5.03 7.53
C LYS A 58 0.46 5.58 7.06
N ILE A 59 0.60 5.88 5.76
CA ILE A 59 1.82 6.45 5.19
C ILE A 59 2.08 7.88 5.68
N SER A 60 1.02 8.69 5.84
CA SER A 60 1.15 10.05 6.36
C SER A 60 1.57 10.08 7.82
N SER A 61 1.03 9.20 8.66
CA SER A 61 1.40 9.11 10.08
C SER A 61 2.83 8.59 10.30
N GLY A 62 3.35 7.78 9.38
CA GLY A 62 4.74 7.28 9.44
C GLY A 62 5.80 8.32 9.09
N ARG A 63 5.44 9.40 8.39
CA ARG A 63 6.36 10.52 8.14
C ARG A 63 6.47 11.36 9.41
N LYS A 64 7.68 11.43 9.99
CA LYS A 64 7.97 12.50 10.96
C LYS A 64 7.73 13.85 10.25
N PRO A 65 7.05 14.83 10.89
CA PRO A 65 6.89 16.14 10.29
C PRO A 65 8.28 16.69 9.93
N THR A 66 8.52 16.86 8.63
CA THR A 66 9.70 17.56 8.15
C THR A 66 9.41 19.03 8.41
N VAL A 67 9.93 19.54 9.53
CA VAL A 67 10.05 20.98 9.74
C VAL A 67 11.11 21.43 8.73
N VAL A 68 10.65 21.99 7.62
CA VAL A 68 11.50 22.78 6.71
C VAL A 68 11.77 24.14 7.31
#